data_AF-X1LJJ3-F1
#
_entry.id   AF-X1LJJ3-F1
#
_cell.length_a   1.000
_cell.length_b   1.000
_cell.length_c   1.000
_cell.angle_alpha   90.00
_cell.angle_beta   90.00
_cell.angle_gamma   90.00
#
_symmetry.space_group_name_H-M   'P 1'
#
loop_
_entity.id
_entity.type
_entity.pdbx_description
1 polymer ?
#
loop_
_entity_poly.entity_id
_entity_poly.type
_entity_poly.pdbx_seq_one_letter_code
_entity_poly.pdbx_strand_id
1 'polypeptide(L)' 'MLAEIPFVMLIAGAALGGLWISNIFYDYQLPQYLSRKIGHLGGGTALLLCALLFESWLWPFILASLFTA' A
#
# COMPACT_ATOMS: atom_id res chain seq x y z
N MET A 1 10.67 -14.35 10.81
CA MET A 1 11.32 -14.04 9.51
C MET A 1 10.79 -14.86 8.33
N LEU A 2 11.14 -16.15 8.13
CA LEU A 2 10.62 -16.90 6.96
C LEU A 2 9.07 -17.03 6.96
N ALA A 3 8.47 -17.20 8.14
CA ALA A 3 7.01 -17.30 8.31
C ALA A 3 6.26 -15.99 7.98
N GLU A 4 6.95 -14.84 7.97
CA GLU A 4 6.35 -13.53 7.68
C GLU A 4 6.40 -13.20 6.19
N ILE A 5 7.18 -13.93 5.39
CA ILE A 5 7.32 -13.68 3.94
C ILE A 5 5.95 -13.60 3.23
N PRO A 6 5.00 -14.51 3.47
CA PRO A 6 3.68 -14.41 2.84
C PRO A 6 2.95 -13.10 3.18
N PHE A 7 3.11 -12.60 4.40
CA PHE A 7 2.52 -11.33 4.82
C PHE A 7 3.22 -10.16 4.15
N VAL A 8 4.54 -10.17 4.04
CA VAL A 8 5.29 -9.12 3.32
C VAL A 8 4.84 -9.04 1.86
N MET A 9 4.65 -10.19 1.21
CA MET A 9 4.14 -10.26 -0.16
C MET A 9 2.71 -9.72 -0.28
N LEU A 10 1.84 -10.04 0.68
CA LEU A 10 0.47 -9.52 0.73
C LEU A 10 0.45 -7.99 0.87
N ILE A 11 1.25 -7.46 1.79
CA ILE A 11 1.37 -6.02 2.04
C ILE A 11 1.93 -5.29 0.82
N ALA A 12 3.01 -5.81 0.23
CA ALA A 12 3.59 -5.26 -0.99
C ALA A 12 2.57 -5.29 -2.15
N GLY A 13 1.81 -6.38 -2.29
CA GLY A 13 0.76 -6.52 -3.28
C GLY A 13 -0.37 -5.51 -3.10
N ALA A 14 -0.83 -5.26 -1.88
CA ALA A 14 -1.86 -4.27 -1.58
C ALA A 14 -1.38 -2.84 -1.92
N ALA A 15 -0.15 -2.49 -1.52
CA ALA A 15 0.43 -1.17 -1.78
C ALA A 15 0.68 -0.95 -3.29
N LEU A 16 1.40 -1.86 -3.94
CA LEU A 16 1.73 -1.75 -5.37
C LEU A 16 0.51 -1.91 -6.26
N GLY A 17 -0.43 -2.78 -5.90
CA GLY A 17 -1.70 -2.94 -6.61
C GLY A 17 -2.54 -1.67 -6.57
N GLY A 18 -2.63 -1.00 -5.41
CA GLY A 18 -3.30 0.30 -5.30
C GLY A 18 -2.66 1.39 -6.17
N LEU A 19 -1.32 1.45 -6.20
CA LEU A 19 -0.58 2.38 -7.05
C LEU A 19 -0.78 2.08 -8.54
N TRP A 20 -0.73 0.80 -8.93
CA TRP A 20 -0.95 0.38 -10.32
C TRP A 20 -2.36 0.74 -10.80
N ILE A 21 -3.39 0.45 -9.99
CA ILE A 21 -4.77 0.82 -10.29
C ILE A 21 -4.91 2.35 -10.37
N SER A 22 -4.32 3.09 -9.42
CA SER A 22 -4.30 4.56 -9.45
C SER A 22 -3.73 5.09 -10.76
N ASN A 23 -2.66 4.49 -11.28
CA ASN A 23 -2.07 4.88 -12.56
C ASN A 23 -2.99 4.56 -13.75
N ILE A 24 -3.64 3.39 -13.76
CA ILE A 24 -4.65 3.07 -14.79
C ILE A 24 -5.75 4.14 -14.84
N PHE A 25 -6.29 4.53 -13.68
CA PHE A 25 -7.31 5.58 -13.63
C PHE A 25 -6.79 6.94 -14.09
N TYR A 26 -5.54 7.25 -13.78
CA TYR A 26 -4.89 8.46 -14.30
C TYR A 26 -4.78 8.41 -15.83
N ASP A 27 -4.40 7.27 -16.42
CA ASP A 27 -4.31 7.08 -17.87
C ASP A 27 -5.68 7.24 -18.55
N TYR A 28 -6.75 6.83 -17.89
CA TYR A 28 -8.15 7.07 -18.29
C TYR A 28 -8.63 8.53 -18.07
N GLN A 29 -7.72 9.47 -17.83
CA GLN A 29 -8.02 10.91 -17.66
C GLN A 29 -8.89 11.22 -16.43
N LEU A 30 -8.91 10.34 -15.42
CA LEU A 30 -9.55 10.65 -14.14
C LEU A 30 -8.76 11.80 -13.46
N PRO A 31 -9.42 12.83 -12.90
CA PRO A 31 -8.72 13.90 -12.21
C PRO A 31 -7.74 13.36 -11.15
N GLN A 32 -6.51 13.88 -11.15
CA GLN A 32 -5.41 13.34 -10.34
C GLN A 32 -5.74 13.25 -8.84
N TYR A 33 -6.53 14.19 -8.31
CA TYR A 33 -6.95 14.17 -6.90
C TYR A 33 -7.90 12.99 -6.57
N LEU A 34 -8.59 12.44 -7.57
CA LEU A 34 -9.41 11.23 -7.44
C LEU A 34 -8.57 9.98 -7.64
N SER A 35 -7.72 9.93 -8.68
CA SER A 35 -6.90 8.74 -8.93
C SER A 35 -5.97 8.45 -7.75
N ARG A 36 -5.31 9.49 -7.19
CA ARG A 36 -4.46 9.34 -5.99
C ARG A 36 -5.19 8.79 -4.77
N LYS A 37 -6.51 9.02 -4.62
CA LYS A 37 -7.28 8.43 -3.50
C LYS A 37 -7.34 6.91 -3.59
N ILE A 38 -7.32 6.35 -4.80
CA ILE A 38 -7.27 4.89 -5.01
C ILE A 38 -5.92 4.33 -4.57
N GLY A 39 -4.83 5.03 -4.91
CA GLY A 39 -3.49 4.71 -4.43
C GLY A 39 -3.38 4.77 -2.90
N HIS A 40 -3.92 5.82 -2.29
CA HIS A 40 -3.99 5.94 -0.82
C HIS A 40 -4.85 4.85 -0.17
N LEU A 41 -5.92 4.40 -0.84
CA LEU A 41 -6.73 3.28 -0.36
C LEU A 41 -5.92 1.98 -0.30
N GLY A 42 -5.12 1.69 -1.33
CA GLY A 42 -4.23 0.53 -1.34
C GLY A 42 -3.12 0.62 -0.28
N GLY A 43 -2.42 1.76 -0.21
CA GLY A 43 -1.38 2.01 0.81
C GLY A 43 -1.94 2.00 2.24
N GLY A 44 -3.10 2.61 2.47
CA GLY A 44 -3.79 2.60 3.75
C GLY A 44 -4.27 1.21 4.17
N THR A 45 -4.74 0.40 3.22
CA THR A 45 -5.09 -1.00 3.48
C THR A 45 -3.86 -1.81 3.88
N ALA A 46 -2.74 -1.63 3.17
CA ALA A 46 -1.47 -2.27 3.50
C ALA A 46 -1.00 -1.89 4.93
N LEU A 47 -1.09 -0.59 5.28
CA LEU A 47 -0.75 -0.11 6.62
C LEU A 47 -1.65 -0.73 7.72
N LEU A 48 -2.96 -0.79 7.50
CA LEU A 48 -3.90 -1.37 8.47
C LEU A 48 -3.67 -2.88 8.66
N LEU A 49 -3.39 -3.61 7.57
CA LEU A 49 -3.07 -5.03 7.64
C LEU A 49 -1.78 -5.29 8.42
N CYS A 50 -0.81 -4.37 8.40
CA CYS A 50 0.39 -4.53 9.20
C CYS A 50 0.10 -4.66 10.71
N ALA A 51 -0.91 -3.96 11.23
CA ALA A 51 -1.30 -4.05 12.64
C ALA A 51 -1.90 -5.42 13.02
N LEU A 52 -2.35 -6.21 12.06
CA LEU A 52 -2.93 -7.53 12.27
C LEU A 52 -1.94 -8.68 12.03
N LEU A 53 -0.96 -8.45 11.15
CA LEU A 53 -0.08 -9.50 10.62
C LEU A 53 1.32 -9.48 11.22
N PHE A 54 1.74 -8.36 11.83
CA PHE A 54 3.09 -8.21 12.36
C PHE A 54 3.07 -7.68 13.78
N GLU A 55 3.93 -8.25 14.64
CA GLU A 55 4.18 -7.73 15.98
C GLU A 55 5.15 -6.53 15.97
N SER A 56 5.95 -6.40 14.90
CA SER A 56 6.95 -5.34 14.76
C SER A 56 6.36 -4.07 14.15
N TRP A 57 6.58 -2.94 14.82
CA TRP A 57 6.24 -1.60 14.33
C TRP A 57 7.06 -1.15 13.11
N LEU A 58 8.14 -1.86 12.77
CA LEU A 58 9.01 -1.50 11.64
C LEU A 58 8.28 -1.58 10.30
N TRP A 59 7.41 -2.57 10.10
CA TRP A 59 6.66 -2.73 8.85
C TRP A 59 5.75 -1.53 8.56
N PRO A 60 4.84 -1.13 9.46
CA PRO A 60 4.01 0.06 9.22
C PRO A 60 4.86 1.35 9.13
N PHE A 61 5.98 1.45 9.84
CA PHE A 61 6.90 2.60 9.71
C PHE A 61 7.55 2.70 8.33
N ILE A 62 8.04 1.57 7.78
CA ILE A 62 8.61 1.51 6.43
C ILE A 62 7.54 1.90 5.40
N LEU A 63 6.33 1.36 5.50
CA LEU A 63 5.22 1.73 4.62
C LEU A 63 4.89 3.21 4.70
N ALA A 64 4.68 3.76 5.90
CA ALA A 64 4.37 5.18 6.06
C ALA A 64 5.46 6.06 5.44
N SER A 65 6.73 5.72 5.64
CA SER A 65 7.88 6.47 5.10
C SER A 65 7.93 6.44 3.56
N LEU A 66 7.60 5.30 2.94
CA LEU A 66 7.57 5.16 1.48
C LEU A 66 6.42 5.95 0.82
N PHE A 67 5.35 6.25 1.55
CA PHE A 67 4.19 7.00 1.04
C PHE A 67 4.24 8.50 1.38
N THR A 68 5.24 8.97 2.14
CA THR A 68 5.42 10.40 2.47
C THR A 68 6.25 11.20 1.48
N ALA A 69 6.95 10.56 0.54
CA ALA A 69 7.73 11.21 -0.53
C ALA A 69 6.90 11.38 -1.81
#